data_AF-A0A7G6RNX5-F1
#
_entry.id   AF-A0A7G6RNX5-F1
#
_cell.length_a   1.000
_cell.length_b   1.000
_cell.length_c   1.000
_cell.angle_alpha   90.00
_cell.angle_beta   90.00
_cell.angle_gamma   90.00
#
_symmetry.space_group_name_H-M   'P 1'
#
loop_
_entity.id
_entity.type
_entity.pdbx_description
1 polymer ?
#
loop_
_entity_poly.entity_id
_entity_poly.type
_entity_poly.pdbx_seq_one_letter_code
_entity_poly.pdbx_strand_id
1 'polypeptide(L)'
;MAKKLKIGDRIRQYRVTKVFGPGMMAISYGAQTSTGEKVFLKQYKSPTPTVVWYGAFIAYQNELGARVRNGRAAQFAVRQVDAFEEIWGGPCYFQAFEFVENGADLQQMLDEEREQHRRTKLAATRDATVWARHLTWSKVFMTGIAALHESKVVHADLK
;
A
#
# COMPACT_ATOMS: atom_id res chain seq x y z
N MET A 1 10.28 11.25 -20.54
CA MET A 1 9.23 11.19 -19.51
C MET A 1 8.91 9.72 -19.26
N ALA A 2 8.63 9.31 -18.02
CA ALA A 2 8.31 7.93 -17.67
C ALA A 2 7.15 7.38 -18.52
N LYS A 3 7.36 6.25 -19.21
CA LYS A 3 6.29 5.59 -19.97
C LYS A 3 5.41 4.79 -19.01
N LYS A 4 4.12 4.63 -19.30
CA LYS A 4 3.26 3.75 -18.50
C LYS A 4 3.54 2.29 -18.86
N LEU A 5 3.69 1.42 -17.87
CA LEU A 5 3.65 -0.03 -18.10
C LEU A 5 2.26 -0.47 -18.56
N LYS A 6 2.22 -1.53 -19.37
CA LYS A 6 1.04 -2.22 -19.88
C LYS A 6 1.01 -3.67 -19.40
N ILE A 7 -0.16 -4.30 -19.49
CA ILE A 7 -0.30 -5.73 -19.21
C ILE A 7 0.64 -6.51 -20.13
N GLY A 8 1.40 -7.44 -19.56
CA GLY A 8 2.39 -8.25 -20.26
C GLY A 8 3.81 -7.68 -20.24
N ASP A 9 3.98 -6.37 -19.99
CA ASP A 9 5.30 -5.76 -19.86
C ASP A 9 6.08 -6.38 -18.69
N ARG A 10 7.41 -6.42 -18.82
CA ARG A 10 8.32 -6.92 -17.80
C ARG A 10 9.25 -5.81 -17.32
N ILE A 11 9.39 -5.69 -16.01
CA ILE A 11 10.33 -4.79 -15.34
C ILE A 11 11.08 -5.59 -14.28
N ARG A 12 12.38 -5.79 -14.49
CA ARG A 12 13.19 -6.78 -13.75
C ARG A 12 12.51 -8.15 -13.68
N GLN A 13 12.33 -8.72 -12.49
CA GLN A 13 11.66 -9.99 -12.26
C GLN A 13 10.13 -9.94 -12.36
N TYR A 14 9.53 -8.76 -12.51
CA TYR A 14 8.08 -8.57 -12.42
C TYR A 14 7.42 -8.48 -13.80
N ARG A 15 6.44 -9.35 -14.06
CA ARG A 15 5.54 -9.25 -15.21
C ARG A 15 4.21 -8.63 -14.80
N VAL A 16 3.81 -7.55 -15.46
CA VAL A 16 2.54 -6.87 -15.18
C VAL A 16 1.36 -7.72 -15.63
N THR A 17 0.41 -7.94 -14.72
CA THR A 17 -0.81 -8.73 -14.94
C THR A 17 -2.07 -7.87 -14.94
N LYS A 18 -2.06 -6.74 -14.21
CA LYS A 18 -3.21 -5.84 -14.09
C LYS A 18 -2.75 -4.39 -13.95
N VAL A 19 -3.55 -3.46 -14.48
CA VAL A 19 -3.40 -2.02 -14.22
C VAL A 19 -4.57 -1.58 -13.34
N PHE A 20 -4.30 -1.07 -12.15
CA PHE A 20 -5.35 -0.60 -11.23
C PHE A 20 -5.79 0.84 -11.54
N GLY A 21 -4.90 1.64 -12.12
CA GLY A 21 -5.19 3.00 -12.55
C GLY A 21 -4.11 4.00 -12.11
N PRO A 22 -4.16 5.23 -12.65
CA PRO A 22 -3.24 6.28 -12.27
C PRO A 22 -3.69 6.94 -10.96
N GLY A 23 -2.91 6.76 -9.90
CA GLY A 23 -2.93 7.70 -8.78
C GLY A 23 -2.30 9.04 -9.18
N MET A 24 -2.41 10.03 -8.28
CA MET A 24 -1.84 11.36 -8.49
C MET A 24 -0.31 11.29 -8.69
N MET A 25 0.38 10.58 -7.80
CA MET A 25 1.85 10.53 -7.78
C MET A 25 2.45 9.26 -8.41
N ALA A 26 1.68 8.16 -8.48
CA ALA A 26 2.15 6.87 -8.96
C ALA A 26 1.07 6.13 -9.78
N ILE A 27 1.47 5.19 -10.62
CA ILE A 27 0.58 4.21 -11.25
C ILE A 27 0.71 2.89 -10.51
N SER A 28 -0.42 2.26 -10.24
CA SER A 28 -0.47 1.00 -9.52
C SER A 28 -0.79 -0.17 -10.45
N TYR A 29 -0.08 -1.27 -10.22
CA TYR A 29 -0.12 -2.48 -11.03
C TYR A 29 -0.22 -3.72 -10.17
N GLY A 30 -0.93 -4.72 -10.65
CA GLY A 30 -0.72 -6.10 -10.23
C GLY A 30 0.41 -6.67 -11.09
N ALA A 31 1.38 -7.32 -10.47
CA ALA A 31 2.44 -8.01 -11.17
C ALA A 31 2.74 -9.35 -10.51
N GLN A 32 3.51 -10.19 -11.18
CA GLN A 32 3.95 -11.47 -10.64
C GLN A 32 5.41 -11.75 -11.00
N THR A 33 6.09 -12.50 -10.14
CA THR A 33 7.45 -13.02 -10.40
C THR A 33 7.39 -14.21 -11.38
N SER A 34 8.56 -14.70 -11.80
CA SER A 34 8.67 -15.93 -12.61
C SER A 34 8.16 -17.18 -11.88
N THR A 35 8.20 -17.19 -10.55
CA THR A 35 7.68 -18.28 -9.71
C THR A 35 6.17 -18.17 -9.44
N GLY A 36 5.52 -17.12 -9.93
CA GLY A 36 4.08 -16.89 -9.77
C GLY A 36 3.68 -16.13 -8.50
N GLU A 37 4.64 -15.67 -7.69
CA GLU A 37 4.36 -14.82 -6.52
C GLU A 37 3.78 -13.49 -7.00
N LYS A 38 2.60 -13.12 -6.50
CA LYS A 38 1.91 -11.87 -6.84
C LYS A 38 2.43 -10.72 -5.99
N VAL A 39 2.60 -9.56 -6.61
CA VAL A 39 3.01 -8.32 -5.96
C VAL A 39 2.15 -7.14 -6.42
N PHE A 40 2.02 -6.16 -5.54
CA PHE A 40 1.49 -4.84 -5.88
C PHE A 40 2.65 -3.91 -6.23
N LEU A 41 2.73 -3.50 -7.49
CA LEU A 41 3.81 -2.68 -8.01
C LEU A 41 3.36 -1.24 -8.21
N LYS A 42 4.10 -0.29 -7.65
CA LYS A 42 3.92 1.15 -7.87
C LYS A 42 5.04 1.69 -8.75
N GLN A 43 4.67 2.41 -9.81
CA GLN A 43 5.57 3.22 -10.62
C GLN A 43 5.37 4.70 -10.26
N TYR A 44 6.38 5.35 -9.69
CA TYR A 44 6.30 6.77 -9.36
C TYR A 44 6.47 7.64 -10.60
N LYS A 45 5.55 8.60 -10.77
CA LYS A 45 5.63 9.67 -11.78
C LYS A 45 6.23 10.95 -11.19
N SER A 46 6.10 11.10 -9.88
CA SER A 46 6.56 12.26 -9.10
C SER A 46 7.18 11.77 -7.78
N PRO A 47 8.35 12.31 -7.36
CA PRO A 47 9.19 13.27 -8.09
C PRO A 47 9.69 12.74 -9.44
N THR A 48 9.88 13.64 -10.41
CA THR A 48 10.61 13.31 -11.63
C THR A 48 12.12 13.26 -11.35
N PRO A 49 12.90 12.42 -12.03
CA PRO A 49 14.37 12.37 -11.83
C PRO A 49 15.10 13.70 -12.02
N THR A 50 14.46 14.65 -12.70
CA THR A 50 15.00 15.98 -12.99
C THR A 50 14.88 16.96 -11.84
N VAL A 51 14.09 16.69 -10.80
CA VAL A 51 14.02 17.60 -9.64
C VAL A 51 15.20 17.35 -8.71
N VAL A 52 15.76 18.42 -8.15
CA VAL A 52 16.99 18.40 -7.35
C VAL A 52 16.92 17.49 -6.11
N TRP A 53 15.72 17.25 -5.60
CA TRP A 53 15.48 16.45 -4.40
C TRP A 53 15.11 14.99 -4.70
N TYR A 54 15.13 14.54 -5.95
CA TYR A 54 14.78 13.17 -6.33
C TYR A 54 15.64 12.11 -5.62
N GLY A 55 16.97 12.30 -5.61
CA GLY A 55 17.88 11.39 -4.90
C GLY A 55 17.63 11.36 -3.40
N ALA A 56 17.38 12.52 -2.79
CA ALA A 56 17.02 12.62 -1.37
C ALA A 56 15.68 11.92 -1.07
N PHE A 57 14.71 12.01 -1.97
CA PHE A 57 13.44 11.30 -1.85
C PHE A 57 13.65 9.78 -1.86
N ILE A 58 14.45 9.23 -2.78
CA ILE A 58 14.73 7.78 -2.81
C ILE A 58 15.45 7.34 -1.55
N ALA A 59 16.47 8.09 -1.12
CA ALA A 59 17.19 7.80 0.11
C ALA A 59 16.23 7.76 1.31
N TYR A 60 15.34 8.74 1.40
CA TYR A 60 14.32 8.79 2.45
C TYR A 60 13.31 7.64 2.38
N GLN A 61 12.83 7.27 1.18
CA GLN A 61 11.93 6.12 1.01
C GLN A 61 12.59 4.81 1.46
N ASN A 62 13.86 4.60 1.10
CA ASN A 62 14.61 3.40 1.49
C ASN A 62 14.84 3.35 3.01
N GLU A 63 15.14 4.51 3.61
CA GLU A 63 15.35 4.69 5.05
C GLU A 63 14.06 4.39 5.84
N LEU A 64 12.93 4.97 5.44
CA LEU A 64 11.61 4.68 6.02
C LEU A 64 11.26 3.20 5.88
N GLY A 65 11.46 2.63 4.69
CA GLY A 65 11.23 1.21 4.43
C GLY A 65 12.07 0.33 5.37
N ALA A 66 13.32 0.69 5.64
CA ALA A 66 14.19 -0.03 6.57
C ALA A 66 13.68 0.07 8.02
N ARG A 67 13.25 1.25 8.48
CA ARG A 67 12.67 1.43 9.82
C ARG A 67 11.41 0.60 10.05
N VAL A 68 10.55 0.52 9.03
CA VAL A 68 9.34 -0.31 9.10
C VAL A 68 9.70 -1.79 9.11
N ARG A 69 10.51 -2.24 8.15
CA ARG A 69 10.89 -3.66 8.02
C ARG A 69 11.65 -4.21 9.23
N ASN A 70 12.52 -3.40 9.83
CA ASN A 70 13.36 -3.83 10.96
C ASN A 70 12.70 -3.58 12.33
N GLY A 71 11.55 -2.91 12.37
CA GLY A 71 10.81 -2.60 13.59
C GLY A 71 9.59 -3.49 13.78
N ARG A 72 8.89 -3.30 14.90
CA ARG A 72 7.63 -4.01 15.18
C ARG A 72 6.54 -3.70 14.15
N ALA A 73 6.63 -2.55 13.49
CA ALA A 73 5.68 -2.12 12.46
C ALA A 73 5.58 -3.11 11.28
N ALA A 74 6.62 -3.92 11.03
CA ALA A 74 6.59 -4.95 9.98
C ALA A 74 5.47 -5.97 10.13
N GLN A 75 4.93 -6.16 11.35
CA GLN A 75 3.82 -7.09 11.62
C GLN A 75 2.44 -6.51 11.28
N PHE A 76 2.35 -5.19 11.12
CA PHE A 76 1.09 -4.47 10.97
C PHE A 76 1.00 -3.70 9.66
N ALA A 77 2.14 -3.41 9.02
CA ALA A 77 2.21 -2.74 7.73
C ALA A 77 2.33 -3.74 6.58
N VAL A 78 1.75 -3.38 5.43
CA VAL A 78 1.93 -4.14 4.19
C VAL A 78 3.42 -4.24 3.87
N ARG A 79 3.91 -5.46 3.67
CA ARG A 79 5.33 -5.76 3.48
C ARG A 79 5.83 -5.16 2.16
N GLN A 80 6.87 -4.33 2.25
CA GLN A 80 7.64 -3.92 1.07
C GLN A 80 8.56 -5.07 0.64
N VAL A 81 8.39 -5.51 -0.59
CA VAL A 81 9.14 -6.62 -1.21
C VAL A 81 10.40 -6.10 -1.89
N ASP A 82 10.29 -4.98 -2.63
CA ASP A 82 11.39 -4.41 -3.39
C ASP A 82 11.20 -2.89 -3.55
N ALA A 83 12.29 -2.17 -3.75
CA ALA A 83 12.32 -0.74 -4.01
C ALA A 83 13.53 -0.43 -4.90
N PHE A 84 13.28 0.11 -6.08
CA PHE A 84 14.34 0.23 -7.08
C PHE A 84 14.11 1.30 -8.13
N GLU A 85 15.19 1.72 -8.76
CA GLU A 85 15.17 2.54 -9.96
C GLU A 85 15.38 1.69 -11.20
N GLU A 86 14.67 2.04 -12.28
CA GLU A 86 14.83 1.40 -13.59
C GLU A 86 14.45 2.35 -14.73
N ILE A 87 15.04 2.14 -15.91
CA ILE A 87 14.71 2.93 -17.09
C ILE A 87 13.49 2.35 -17.79
N TRP A 88 12.41 3.14 -17.87
CA TRP A 88 11.24 2.79 -18.68
C TRP A 88 10.69 4.02 -19.41
N GLY A 89 11.22 4.25 -20.62
CA GLY A 89 11.10 5.51 -21.35
C GLY A 89 11.96 6.65 -20.78
N GLY A 90 12.18 6.66 -19.46
CA GLY A 90 13.17 7.46 -18.74
C GLY A 90 13.41 6.87 -17.34
N PRO A 91 14.30 7.44 -16.52
CA PRO A 91 14.52 6.94 -15.17
C PRO A 91 13.22 7.03 -14.36
N CYS A 92 12.91 5.95 -13.64
CA CYS A 92 11.69 5.80 -12.86
C CYS A 92 12.01 5.10 -11.55
N TYR A 93 11.38 5.53 -10.47
CA TYR A 93 11.41 4.83 -9.19
C TYR A 93 10.19 3.92 -9.06
N PHE A 94 10.42 2.71 -8.57
CA PHE A 94 9.43 1.66 -8.36
C PHE A 94 9.47 1.16 -6.92
N GLN A 95 8.31 0.77 -6.41
CA GLN A 95 8.20 0.02 -5.17
C GLN A 95 7.25 -1.16 -5.37
N ALA A 96 7.68 -2.35 -4.95
CA ALA A 96 6.86 -3.54 -4.92
C ALA A 96 6.49 -3.86 -3.48
N PHE A 97 5.21 -4.16 -3.26
CA PHE A 97 4.64 -4.59 -2.00
C PHE A 97 4.02 -5.97 -2.17
N GLU A 98 3.81 -6.68 -1.06
CA GLU A 98 3.03 -7.90 -1.11
C GLU A 98 1.64 -7.63 -1.67
N PHE A 99 1.10 -8.61 -2.40
CA PHE A 99 -0.25 -8.51 -2.92
C PHE A 99 -1.24 -9.06 -1.91
N VAL A 100 -2.03 -8.20 -1.27
CA VAL A 100 -3.08 -8.61 -0.33
C VAL A 100 -4.27 -9.14 -1.13
N GLU A 101 -4.36 -10.46 -1.27
CA GLU A 101 -5.50 -11.12 -1.91
C GLU A 101 -6.75 -11.02 -1.02
N ASN A 102 -7.89 -10.71 -1.64
CA ASN A 102 -9.18 -10.59 -0.95
C ASN A 102 -9.23 -9.55 0.18
N GLY A 103 -8.28 -8.61 0.22
CA GLY A 103 -8.35 -7.47 1.12
C GLY A 103 -9.56 -6.61 0.76
N ALA A 104 -10.53 -6.50 1.67
CA ALA A 104 -11.58 -5.50 1.60
C ALA A 104 -11.09 -4.22 2.24
N ASP A 105 -11.42 -3.08 1.64
CA ASP A 105 -11.22 -1.79 2.29
C ASP A 105 -12.19 -1.69 3.49
N LEU A 106 -11.70 -1.20 4.64
CA LEU A 106 -12.50 -1.06 5.84
C LEU A 106 -13.74 -0.19 5.59
N GLN A 107 -13.64 0.83 4.71
CA GLN A 107 -14.75 1.67 4.30
C GLN A 107 -15.90 0.85 3.72
N GLN A 108 -15.61 -0.16 2.88
CA GLN A 108 -16.65 -1.01 2.29
C GLN A 108 -17.45 -1.74 3.39
N MET A 109 -16.76 -2.33 4.37
CA MET A 109 -17.41 -3.03 5.47
C MET A 109 -18.25 -2.08 6.33
N LEU A 110 -17.73 -0.88 6.60
CA LEU A 110 -18.45 0.15 7.36
C LEU A 110 -19.65 0.71 6.58
N ASP A 111 -19.59 0.79 5.26
CA ASP A 111 -20.71 1.23 4.42
C ASP A 111 -21.83 0.19 4.38
N GLU A 112 -21.50 -1.11 4.36
CA GLU A 112 -22.47 -2.19 4.49
C GLU A 112 -23.20 -2.12 5.85
N GLU A 113 -22.46 -1.92 6.94
CA GLU A 113 -23.01 -1.72 8.28
C GLU A 113 -23.88 -0.45 8.36
N ARG A 114 -23.46 0.64 7.72
CA ARG A 114 -24.21 1.90 7.63
C ARG A 114 -25.52 1.72 6.88
N GLU A 115 -25.51 0.98 5.78
CA GLU A 115 -26.71 0.70 4.98
C GLU A 115 -27.70 -0.19 5.75
N GLN A 116 -27.20 -1.19 6.48
CA GLN A 116 -28.02 -2.01 7.37
C GLN A 116 -28.68 -1.15 8.46
N HIS A 117 -27.93 -0.24 9.08
CA HIS A 117 -28.48 0.72 10.03
C HIS A 117 -29.55 1.61 9.40
N ARG A 118 -29.31 2.13 8.18
CA ARG A 118 -30.29 2.97 7.48
C ARG A 118 -31.63 2.27 7.28
N ARG A 119 -31.61 0.97 6.93
CA ARG A 119 -32.79 0.13 6.69
C ARG A 119 -33.52 -0.26 7.98
N THR A 120 -32.79 -0.65 9.01
CA THR A 120 -33.36 -1.26 10.23
C THR A 120 -33.54 -0.28 11.38
N LYS A 121 -32.87 0.88 11.34
CA LYS A 121 -32.74 1.86 12.44
C LYS A 121 -32.06 1.32 13.70
N LEU A 122 -31.50 0.10 13.63
CA LEU A 122 -30.72 -0.49 14.72
C LEU A 122 -29.25 -0.29 14.44
N ALA A 123 -28.49 0.19 15.43
CA ALA A 123 -27.04 0.32 15.28
C ALA A 123 -26.41 -1.07 15.10
N ALA A 124 -25.52 -1.22 14.11
CA ALA A 124 -24.86 -2.50 13.83
C ALA A 124 -24.08 -3.01 15.06
N THR A 125 -23.52 -2.12 15.87
CA THR A 125 -22.80 -2.42 17.11
C THR A 125 -23.66 -2.99 18.24
N ARG A 126 -24.99 -3.08 18.08
CA ARG A 126 -25.84 -3.86 18.99
C ARG A 126 -25.65 -5.37 18.81
N ASP A 127 -25.21 -5.80 17.63
CA ASP A 127 -24.73 -7.16 17.43
C ASP A 127 -23.36 -7.30 18.10
N ALA A 128 -23.27 -8.20 19.08
CA ALA A 128 -22.05 -8.47 19.82
C ALA A 128 -20.89 -8.90 18.91
N THR A 129 -21.18 -9.56 17.79
CA THR A 129 -20.18 -10.00 16.80
C THR A 129 -19.58 -8.79 16.07
N VAL A 130 -20.41 -7.84 15.66
CA VAL A 130 -19.98 -6.59 15.02
C VAL A 130 -19.14 -5.77 15.99
N TRP A 131 -19.61 -5.65 17.24
CA TRP A 131 -18.87 -4.95 18.28
C TRP A 131 -17.49 -5.57 18.55
N ALA A 132 -17.42 -6.90 18.71
CA ALA A 132 -16.16 -7.61 18.94
C ALA A 132 -15.18 -7.43 17.77
N ARG A 133 -15.69 -7.40 16.53
CA ARG A 133 -14.89 -7.12 15.33
C ARG A 133 -14.33 -5.71 15.33
N HIS A 134 -15.14 -4.69 15.63
CA HIS A 134 -14.68 -3.29 15.74
C HIS A 134 -13.61 -3.13 16.82
N LEU A 135 -13.78 -3.79 17.97
CA LEU A 135 -12.80 -3.78 19.04
C LEU A 135 -11.47 -4.40 18.58
N THR A 136 -11.53 -5.49 17.83
CA THR A 136 -10.35 -6.16 17.27
C THR A 136 -9.62 -5.26 16.28
N TRP A 137 -10.34 -4.66 15.32
CA TRP A 137 -9.76 -3.71 14.36
C TRP A 137 -9.11 -2.52 15.06
N SER A 138 -9.78 -1.96 16.06
CA SER A 138 -9.26 -0.82 16.83
C SER A 138 -7.97 -1.20 17.56
N LYS A 139 -7.90 -2.38 18.17
CA LYS A 139 -6.68 -2.87 18.83
C LYS A 139 -5.53 -3.07 17.85
N VAL A 140 -5.80 -3.71 16.71
CA VAL A 140 -4.79 -3.94 15.67
C VAL A 140 -4.28 -2.61 15.11
N PHE A 141 -5.19 -1.69 14.79
CA PHE A 141 -4.87 -0.36 14.28
C PHE A 141 -4.01 0.43 15.27
N MET A 142 -4.47 0.56 16.54
CA MET A 142 -3.73 1.30 17.56
C MET A 142 -2.36 0.68 17.85
N THR A 143 -2.26 -0.66 17.84
CA THR A 143 -0.97 -1.34 18.01
C THR A 143 -0.03 -1.06 16.84
N GLY A 144 -0.55 -1.07 15.61
CA GLY A 144 0.21 -0.71 14.41
C GLY A 144 0.71 0.73 14.43
N ILE A 145 -0.13 1.70 14.84
CA ILE A 145 0.27 3.10 15.01
C ILE A 145 1.36 3.25 16.07
N ALA A 146 1.20 2.60 17.23
CA ALA A 146 2.23 2.61 18.28
C ALA A 146 3.56 2.04 17.77
N ALA A 147 3.53 0.93 17.02
CA ALA A 147 4.71 0.32 16.43
C ALA A 147 5.40 1.24 15.40
N LEU A 148 4.64 2.00 14.61
CA LEU A 148 5.19 3.02 13.69
C LEU A 148 5.87 4.16 14.47
N HIS A 149 5.24 4.65 15.53
CA HIS A 149 5.78 5.73 16.35
C HIS A 149 7.06 5.33 17.08
N GLU A 150 7.17 4.09 17.55
CA GLU A 150 8.42 3.54 18.09
C GLU A 150 9.55 3.54 17.06
N SER A 151 9.23 3.23 15.80
CA SER A 151 10.15 3.37 14.67
C SER A 151 10.35 4.83 14.23
N LYS A 152 9.82 5.82 14.96
CA LYS A 152 9.87 7.25 14.60
C LYS A 152 9.33 7.53 13.20
N VAL A 153 8.26 6.84 12.83
CA VAL A 153 7.52 7.02 11.57
C VAL A 153 6.12 7.52 11.90
N VAL A 154 5.69 8.60 11.26
CA VAL A 154 4.33 9.14 11.38
C VAL A 154 3.58 8.84 10.10
N HIS A 155 2.46 8.12 10.21
CA HIS A 155 1.57 7.90 9.07
C HIS A 155 0.63 9.10 8.92
N ALA A 156 0.90 9.98 7.96
CA ALA A 156 0.19 11.25 7.80
C ALA A 156 -1.10 11.16 6.97
N ASP A 157 -1.38 10.05 6.29
CA ASP A 157 -2.57 9.84 5.44
C ASP A 157 -3.44 8.68 5.96
N LEU A 158 -3.89 8.76 7.21
CA LEU A 158 -4.82 7.77 7.79
C LEU A 158 -6.25 8.15 7.41
N LYS A 159 -7.01 7.19 6.86
CA LYS A 159 -8.38 7.36 6.37
C LYS A 159 -9.20 6.11 6.60
#